data_AF-A0A7C1F3M0-F1
#
_entry.id   AF-A0A7C1F3M0-F1
#
_cell.length_a   1.000
_cell.length_b   1.000
_cell.length_c   1.000
_cell.angle_alpha   90.00
_cell.angle_beta   90.00
_cell.angle_gamma   90.00
#
_symmetry.space_group_name_H-M   'P 1'
#
loop_
_entity.id
_entity.type
_entity.pdbx_description
1 polymer ?
#
loop_
_entity_poly.entity_id
_entity_poly.type
_entity_poly.pdbx_seq_one_letter_code
_entity_poly.pdbx_strand_id
1 'polypeptide(L)'
;MTKLPWTPWHQVVRLRDDIRSGELSLAVFAADLYDVVMGRARPVYQDPAEFFALTYPTFNLRELAKDVLGRLAGKNEKAVRQLELTYGGGKTHTLITLYHLVSDPAALPDLPAVKEFIEHAGITPPRARVACLPFDKLDVEKGMQIKAPGGQVRWLKHPWSVLAWQIA
;
A
#
# COMPACT_ATOMS: atom_id res chain seq x y z
N MET A 1 47.40 -8.41 -13.24
CA MET A 1 46.06 -7.85 -13.00
C MET A 1 45.75 -8.00 -11.51
N THR A 2 45.65 -6.89 -10.79
CA THR A 2 45.31 -6.84 -9.37
C THR A 2 43.91 -7.42 -9.18
N LYS A 3 43.78 -8.55 -8.47
CA LYS A 3 42.47 -9.10 -8.09
C LYS A 3 41.81 -8.10 -7.14
N LEU A 4 40.74 -7.45 -7.60
CA LEU A 4 39.90 -6.66 -6.71
C LEU A 4 39.37 -7.58 -5.60
N PRO A 5 39.40 -7.18 -4.32
CA PRO A 5 39.06 -8.03 -3.18
C PRO A 5 37.55 -8.26 -3.01
N TRP A 6 36.73 -7.93 -4.01
CA TRP A 6 35.28 -7.92 -3.91
C TRP A 6 34.67 -9.12 -4.63
N THR A 7 33.72 -9.76 -3.95
CA THR A 7 32.89 -10.80 -4.56
C THR A 7 31.84 -10.14 -5.47
N PRO A 8 31.72 -10.54 -6.74
CA PRO A 8 30.69 -10.02 -7.64
C PRO A 8 29.29 -10.21 -7.08
N TRP A 9 28.39 -9.24 -7.29
CA TRP A 9 27.04 -9.25 -6.72
C TRP A 9 26.26 -10.54 -7.04
N HIS A 10 26.43 -11.09 -8.24
CA HIS A 10 25.74 -12.30 -8.70
C HIS A 10 26.21 -13.59 -7.99
N GLN A 11 27.31 -13.53 -7.21
CA GLN A 11 27.77 -14.63 -6.36
C GLN A 11 27.29 -14.51 -4.90
N VAL A 12 26.77 -13.34 -4.49
CA VAL A 12 26.26 -13.08 -3.13
C VAL A 12 24.74 -12.90 -3.08
N VAL A 13 24.11 -12.58 -4.22
CA VAL A 13 22.67 -12.43 -4.35
C VAL A 13 22.09 -13.57 -5.18
N ARG A 14 21.11 -14.28 -4.63
CA ARG A 14 20.28 -15.21 -5.39
C ARG A 14 19.12 -14.44 -6.02
N LEU A 15 19.09 -14.36 -7.35
CA LEU A 15 17.92 -13.85 -8.09
C LEU A 15 16.71 -14.76 -7.83
N ARG A 16 15.52 -14.16 -7.74
CA ARG A 16 14.25 -14.88 -7.69
C ARG A 16 14.04 -15.73 -8.94
N ASP A 17 13.34 -16.84 -8.79
CA ASP A 17 13.17 -17.82 -9.86
C ASP A 17 12.33 -17.27 -11.02
N ASP A 18 11.36 -16.38 -10.74
CA ASP A 18 10.54 -15.68 -11.75
C ASP A 18 11.33 -14.67 -12.60
N ILE A 19 12.32 -14.00 -12.01
CA ILE A 19 13.27 -13.14 -12.74
C ILE A 19 14.19 -13.99 -13.62
N ARG A 20 14.67 -15.13 -13.09
CA ARG A 20 15.61 -16.00 -13.79
C ARG A 20 14.97 -16.70 -14.99
N SER A 21 13.73 -17.16 -14.84
CA SER A 21 12.96 -17.86 -15.88
C SER A 21 12.37 -16.93 -16.94
N GLY A 22 12.28 -15.62 -16.66
CA GLY A 22 11.63 -14.64 -17.53
C GLY A 22 10.10 -14.66 -17.42
N GLU A 23 9.53 -15.39 -16.46
CA GLU A 23 8.09 -15.49 -16.22
C GLU A 23 7.51 -14.25 -15.51
N LEU A 24 8.38 -13.33 -15.05
CA LEU A 24 7.94 -12.10 -14.39
C LEU A 24 7.20 -11.17 -15.37
N SER A 25 5.88 -11.23 -15.32
CA SER A 25 5.01 -10.35 -16.09
C SER A 25 5.14 -8.89 -15.65
N LEU A 26 5.24 -7.96 -16.60
CA LEU A 26 5.22 -6.52 -16.31
C LEU A 26 3.96 -6.08 -15.57
N ALA A 27 2.85 -6.81 -15.71
CA ALA A 27 1.62 -6.56 -14.98
C ALA A 27 1.79 -6.69 -13.45
N VAL A 28 2.84 -7.37 -12.97
CA VAL A 28 3.17 -7.43 -11.53
C VAL A 28 3.56 -6.06 -11.00
N PHE A 29 4.09 -5.14 -11.81
CA PHE A 29 4.53 -3.83 -11.35
C PHE A 29 3.39 -2.79 -11.29
N ALA A 30 2.21 -3.13 -11.83
CA ALA A 30 1.04 -2.28 -11.78
C ALA A 30 0.28 -2.51 -10.47
N ALA A 31 0.61 -1.72 -9.45
CA ALA A 31 -0.15 -1.69 -8.21
C ALA A 31 -1.55 -1.11 -8.45
N ASP A 32 -2.58 -1.75 -7.89
CA ASP A 32 -3.97 -1.30 -7.93
C ASP A 32 -4.55 -1.30 -6.52
N LEU A 33 -4.85 -0.11 -5.99
CA LEU A 33 -5.40 0.06 -4.64
C LEU A 33 -6.80 -0.54 -4.52
N TYR A 34 -7.62 -0.47 -5.58
CA TYR A 34 -8.95 -1.07 -5.58
C TYR A 34 -8.85 -2.58 -5.41
N ASP A 35 -7.91 -3.22 -6.09
CA ASP A 35 -7.71 -4.67 -5.97
C ASP A 35 -7.28 -5.08 -4.55
N VAL A 36 -6.43 -4.27 -3.91
CA VAL A 36 -5.99 -4.50 -2.52
C VAL A 36 -7.17 -4.40 -1.55
N VAL A 37 -8.00 -3.35 -1.68
CA VAL A 37 -9.21 -3.14 -0.87
C VAL A 37 -10.23 -4.26 -1.11
N MET A 38 -10.35 -4.72 -2.36
CA MET A 38 -11.25 -5.80 -2.75
C MET A 38 -10.69 -7.20 -2.44
N GLY A 39 -9.49 -7.33 -1.86
CA GLY A 39 -8.92 -8.63 -1.51
C GLY A 39 -8.62 -9.52 -2.72
N ARG A 40 -8.34 -8.91 -3.88
CA ARG A 40 -8.11 -9.60 -5.16
C ARG A 40 -6.75 -9.25 -5.78
N ALA A 41 -5.94 -8.43 -5.10
CA ALA A 41 -4.61 -8.11 -5.55
C ALA A 41 -3.69 -9.33 -5.45
N ARG A 42 -2.58 -9.28 -6.21
CA ARG A 42 -1.52 -10.29 -6.10
C ARG A 42 -0.92 -10.27 -4.68
N PRO A 43 -0.39 -11.40 -4.18
CA PRO A 43 0.19 -11.48 -2.83
C PRO A 43 1.19 -10.36 -2.52
N VAL A 44 2.07 -10.04 -3.47
CA VAL A 44 3.05 -8.92 -3.36
C VAL A 44 2.47 -7.55 -2.99
N TYR A 45 1.18 -7.32 -3.25
CA TYR A 45 0.46 -6.11 -2.86
C TYR A 45 -0.58 -6.35 -1.77
N GLN A 46 -1.14 -7.56 -1.70
CA GLN A 46 -2.23 -7.90 -0.80
C GLN A 46 -1.75 -8.29 0.60
N ASP A 47 -0.65 -9.04 0.68
CA ASP A 47 -0.08 -9.54 1.92
C ASP A 47 0.90 -8.51 2.49
N PRO A 48 0.71 -8.03 3.74
CA PRO A 48 1.60 -7.06 4.35
C PRO A 48 3.06 -7.53 4.43
N ALA A 49 3.32 -8.82 4.69
CA ALA A 49 4.69 -9.33 4.81
C ALA A 49 5.42 -9.29 3.47
N GLU A 50 4.78 -9.76 2.39
CA GLU A 50 5.36 -9.67 1.04
C GLU A 50 5.51 -8.20 0.59
N PHE A 51 4.49 -7.39 0.83
CA PHE A 51 4.49 -5.98 0.43
C PHE A 51 5.62 -5.20 1.13
N PHE A 52 5.72 -5.30 2.47
CA PHE A 52 6.74 -4.57 3.22
C PHE A 52 8.15 -5.15 3.04
N ALA A 53 8.30 -6.45 2.73
CA ALA A 53 9.60 -7.02 2.38
C ALA A 53 10.19 -6.41 1.09
N LEU A 54 9.34 -5.88 0.21
CA LEU A 54 9.73 -5.25 -1.06
C LEU A 54 9.49 -3.73 -1.09
N THR A 55 9.11 -3.14 0.05
CA THR A 55 8.90 -1.70 0.20
C THR A 55 10.10 -1.07 0.86
N TYR A 56 10.74 -0.11 0.18
CA TYR A 56 11.77 0.72 0.78
C TYR A 56 11.12 1.97 1.42
N PRO A 57 11.19 2.15 2.75
CA PRO A 57 10.56 3.29 3.42
C PRO A 57 11.32 4.59 3.12
N THR A 58 11.14 5.21 1.95
CA THR A 58 11.82 6.48 1.65
C THR A 58 11.46 7.58 2.66
N PHE A 59 12.35 8.58 2.83
CA PHE A 59 12.10 9.71 3.75
C PHE A 59 10.71 10.35 3.55
N ASN A 60 10.35 10.68 2.31
CA ASN A 60 9.05 11.29 1.99
C ASN A 60 7.87 10.37 2.30
N LEU A 61 8.02 9.06 2.08
CA LEU A 61 6.98 8.08 2.42
C LEU A 61 6.80 7.97 3.93
N ARG A 62 7.89 7.97 4.71
CA ARG A 62 7.84 7.95 6.18
C ARG A 62 7.27 9.24 6.76
N GLU A 63 7.66 10.40 6.21
CA GLU A 63 7.09 11.69 6.63
C GLU A 63 5.58 11.71 6.38
N LEU A 64 5.13 11.30 5.19
CA LEU A 64 3.69 11.21 4.90
C LEU A 64 2.97 10.22 5.82
N ALA A 65 3.56 9.05 6.08
CA ALA A 65 2.99 8.06 6.99
C ALA A 65 2.84 8.65 8.41
N LYS A 66 3.90 9.22 8.98
CA LYS A 66 3.87 9.93 10.28
C LYS A 66 2.75 10.95 10.34
N ASP A 67 2.62 11.73 9.28
CA ASP A 67 1.62 12.79 9.15
C ASP A 67 0.18 12.28 9.15
N VAL A 68 -0.08 11.16 8.47
CA VAL A 68 -1.40 10.50 8.44
C VAL A 68 -1.68 9.79 9.76
N LEU A 69 -0.72 9.03 10.29
CA LEU A 69 -0.85 8.35 11.58
C LEU A 69 -1.10 9.35 12.72
N GLY A 70 -0.40 10.49 12.70
CA GLY A 70 -0.62 11.60 13.63
C GLY A 70 -2.04 12.16 13.55
N ARG A 71 -2.59 12.32 12.35
CA ARG A 71 -3.99 12.77 12.16
C ARG A 71 -4.99 11.77 12.71
N LEU A 72 -4.79 10.48 12.42
CA LEU A 72 -5.66 9.40 12.90
C LEU A 72 -5.57 9.23 14.43
N ALA A 73 -4.42 9.52 15.03
CA ALA A 73 -4.22 9.54 16.48
C ALA A 73 -4.70 10.83 17.16
N GLY A 74 -5.33 11.77 16.42
CA GLY A 74 -5.82 13.04 16.98
C GLY A 74 -4.72 14.05 17.35
N LYS A 75 -3.48 13.85 16.87
CA LYS A 75 -2.31 14.70 17.16
C LYS A 75 -2.01 15.73 16.07
N ASN A 76 -2.82 15.79 15.01
CA ASN A 76 -2.67 16.69 13.88
C ASN A 76 -4.05 17.14 13.41
N GLU A 77 -4.18 18.39 12.98
CA GLU A 77 -5.43 18.96 12.45
C GLU A 77 -5.53 18.85 10.92
N LYS A 78 -4.41 18.69 10.21
CA LYS A 78 -4.38 18.59 8.75
C LYS A 78 -5.03 17.28 8.28
N ALA A 79 -6.23 17.39 7.73
CA ALA A 79 -7.05 16.25 7.32
C ALA A 79 -6.95 15.89 5.83
N VAL A 80 -6.54 16.85 4.98
CA VAL A 80 -6.51 16.67 3.52
C VAL A 80 -5.07 16.70 3.02
N ARG A 81 -4.73 15.73 2.17
CA ARG A 81 -3.41 15.61 1.55
C ARG A 81 -3.59 15.27 0.07
N GLN A 82 -2.89 16.01 -0.77
CA GLN A 82 -2.82 15.76 -2.20
C GLN A 82 -1.43 15.22 -2.54
N LEU A 83 -1.37 14.10 -3.26
CA LEU A 83 -0.12 13.50 -3.70
C LEU A 83 0.23 14.02 -5.10
N GLU A 84 1.07 15.05 -5.15
CA GLU A 84 1.57 15.64 -6.40
C GLU A 84 2.88 14.97 -6.82
N LEU A 85 2.74 13.81 -7.47
CA LEU A 85 3.88 13.04 -7.97
C LEU A 85 3.69 12.79 -9.46
N THR A 86 4.79 12.77 -10.22
CA THR A 86 4.79 12.41 -11.64
C THR A 86 4.32 10.97 -11.86
N TYR A 87 4.06 10.59 -13.11
CA TYR A 87 3.78 9.21 -13.46
C TYR A 87 4.94 8.31 -13.02
N GLY A 88 4.63 7.14 -12.44
CA GLY A 88 5.64 6.26 -11.84
C GLY A 88 6.18 6.71 -10.47
N GLY A 89 5.77 7.87 -9.94
CA GLY A 89 6.26 8.40 -8.66
C GLY A 89 5.77 7.66 -7.40
N GLY A 90 5.08 6.51 -7.53
CA GLY A 90 4.71 5.68 -6.38
C GLY A 90 3.40 6.04 -5.67
N LYS A 91 2.52 6.88 -6.24
CA LYS A 91 1.24 7.29 -5.60
C LYS A 91 0.40 6.10 -5.11
N THR A 92 0.14 5.12 -5.97
CA THR A 92 -0.66 3.95 -5.60
C THR A 92 0.04 3.11 -4.54
N HIS A 93 1.36 2.93 -4.66
CA HIS A 93 2.16 2.23 -3.68
C HIS A 93 2.09 2.90 -2.30
N THR A 94 2.23 4.23 -2.25
CA THR A 94 2.05 5.04 -1.04
C THR A 94 0.67 4.84 -0.40
N LEU A 95 -0.40 4.84 -1.19
CA LEU A 95 -1.75 4.62 -0.67
C LEU A 95 -1.92 3.18 -0.12
N ILE A 96 -1.32 2.19 -0.77
CA ILE A 96 -1.30 0.80 -0.28
C ILE A 96 -0.48 0.69 1.02
N THR A 97 0.65 1.38 1.13
CA THR A 97 1.43 1.47 2.38
C THR A 97 0.55 1.98 3.52
N LEU A 98 -0.15 3.10 3.31
CA LEU A 98 -1.04 3.67 4.32
C LEU A 98 -2.20 2.72 4.65
N TYR A 99 -2.79 2.07 3.64
CA TYR A 99 -3.86 1.09 3.82
C TYR A 99 -3.41 -0.05 4.74
N HIS A 100 -2.25 -0.66 4.47
CA HIS A 100 -1.73 -1.77 5.28
C HIS A 100 -1.40 -1.35 6.71
N LEU A 101 -0.82 -0.16 6.90
CA LEU A 101 -0.45 0.34 8.23
C LEU A 101 -1.66 0.50 9.16
N VAL A 102 -2.86 0.83 8.65
CA VAL A 102 -3.99 1.26 9.48
C VAL A 102 -5.21 0.33 9.43
N SER A 103 -5.31 -0.56 8.43
CA SER A 103 -6.48 -1.44 8.29
C SER A 103 -6.50 -2.55 9.34
N ASP A 104 -5.34 -3.18 9.56
CA ASP A 104 -5.13 -4.18 10.61
C ASP A 104 -3.73 -4.07 11.24
N PRO A 105 -3.48 -3.01 12.05
CA PRO A 105 -2.16 -2.75 12.61
C PRO A 105 -1.65 -3.85 13.55
N ALA A 106 -2.55 -4.67 14.12
CA ALA A 106 -2.18 -5.78 14.99
C ALA A 106 -1.59 -6.98 14.22
N ALA A 107 -1.92 -7.10 12.94
CA ALA A 107 -1.42 -8.15 12.05
C ALA A 107 -0.18 -7.72 11.24
N LEU A 108 0.40 -6.54 11.54
CA LEU A 108 1.59 -6.08 10.84
C LEU A 108 2.78 -7.02 11.10
N PRO A 109 3.56 -7.34 10.06
CA PRO A 109 4.67 -8.28 10.16
C PRO A 109 5.85 -7.66 10.90
N ASP A 110 6.63 -8.50 11.58
CA ASP A 110 7.87 -8.08 12.23
C ASP A 110 9.01 -7.90 11.20
N LEU A 111 8.96 -6.80 10.45
CA LEU A 111 9.92 -6.45 9.40
C LEU A 111 10.60 -5.11 9.67
N PRO A 112 11.89 -4.93 9.30
CA PRO A 112 12.60 -3.66 9.44
C PRO A 112 11.87 -2.48 8.80
N ALA A 113 11.27 -2.68 7.62
CA ALA A 113 10.53 -1.64 6.92
C ALA A 113 9.32 -1.13 7.74
N VAL A 114 8.58 -2.04 8.39
CA VAL A 114 7.45 -1.68 9.26
C VAL A 114 7.95 -0.95 10.51
N LYS A 115 9.01 -1.45 11.15
CA LYS A 115 9.64 -0.80 12.31
C LYS A 115 10.05 0.62 11.99
N GLU A 116 10.68 0.85 10.83
CA GLU A 116 11.13 2.17 10.42
C GLU A 116 9.96 3.17 10.29
N PHE A 117 8.80 2.74 9.79
CA PHE A 117 7.60 3.59 9.78
C PHE A 117 7.10 3.93 11.18
N ILE A 118 7.03 2.93 12.07
CA ILE A 118 6.51 3.11 13.44
C ILE A 118 7.44 3.99 14.28
N GLU A 119 8.75 3.72 14.22
CA GLU A 119 9.80 4.48 14.92
C GLU A 119 9.86 5.92 14.42
N HIS A 120 9.87 6.12 13.09
CA HIS A 120 9.90 7.45 12.50
C HIS A 120 8.64 8.26 12.83
N ALA A 121 7.48 7.61 12.87
CA ALA A 121 6.23 8.26 13.26
C ALA A 121 6.16 8.55 14.78
N GLY A 122 6.85 7.76 15.61
CA GLY A 122 6.72 7.81 17.07
C GLY A 122 5.30 7.46 17.55
N ILE A 123 4.52 6.75 16.73
CA ILE A 123 3.11 6.45 16.94
C ILE A 123 2.86 5.01 16.50
N THR A 124 2.31 4.19 17.41
CA THR A 124 1.72 2.91 17.04
C THR A 124 0.54 3.17 16.10
N PRO A 125 0.52 2.59 14.89
CA PRO A 125 -0.52 2.88 13.92
C PRO A 125 -1.92 2.59 14.50
N PRO A 126 -2.83 3.58 14.57
CA PRO A 126 -4.17 3.35 15.03
C PRO A 126 -4.97 2.58 13.98
N ARG A 127 -5.84 1.68 14.43
CA ARG A 127 -6.79 1.02 13.53
C ARG A 127 -7.80 2.05 13.00
N ALA A 128 -8.00 2.09 11.69
CA ALA A 128 -8.93 3.01 11.05
C ALA A 128 -9.82 2.30 10.01
N ARG A 129 -11.05 2.78 9.84
CA ARG A 129 -11.87 2.42 8.67
C ARG A 129 -11.32 3.18 7.46
N VAL A 130 -10.96 2.45 6.40
CA VAL A 130 -10.43 3.04 5.16
C VAL A 130 -11.46 2.89 4.05
N ALA A 131 -11.85 4.00 3.45
CA ALA A 131 -12.70 4.02 2.25
C ALA A 131 -11.87 4.43 1.03
N CYS A 132 -12.02 3.69 -0.06
CA CYS A 132 -11.38 3.95 -1.34
C CYS A 132 -12.44 4.36 -2.37
N LEU A 133 -12.15 5.39 -3.17
CA LEU A 133 -12.99 5.81 -4.29
C LEU A 133 -12.11 5.97 -5.54
N PRO A 134 -11.90 4.86 -6.28
CA PRO A 134 -11.12 4.85 -7.51
C PRO A 134 -12.02 5.18 -8.71
N PHE A 135 -11.85 6.38 -9.28
CA PHE A 135 -12.68 6.84 -10.40
C PHE A 135 -12.38 6.14 -11.73
N ASP A 136 -11.27 5.43 -11.87
CA ASP A 136 -10.99 4.56 -13.01
C ASP A 136 -11.83 3.26 -12.98
N LYS A 137 -12.44 2.92 -11.83
CA LYS A 137 -13.33 1.76 -11.68
C LYS A 137 -14.82 2.13 -11.56
N LEU A 138 -15.11 3.38 -11.23
CA LEU A 138 -16.48 3.85 -11.06
C LEU A 138 -17.11 4.16 -12.43
N ASP A 139 -17.81 3.18 -12.98
CA ASP A 139 -18.59 3.35 -14.21
C ASP A 139 -19.76 4.32 -13.97
N VAL A 140 -19.95 5.27 -14.89
CA VAL A 140 -20.95 6.35 -14.73
C VAL A 140 -22.40 5.86 -14.85
N GLU A 141 -22.64 4.77 -15.59
CA GLU A 141 -23.98 4.22 -15.80
C GLU A 141 -24.30 3.13 -14.77
N LYS A 142 -23.35 2.20 -14.61
CA LYS A 142 -23.51 0.98 -13.82
C LYS A 142 -23.05 1.19 -12.38
N GLY A 143 -22.03 2.00 -12.13
CA GLY A 143 -21.38 2.11 -10.83
C GLY A 143 -20.21 1.15 -10.66
N MET A 144 -19.91 0.81 -9.40
CA MET A 144 -18.85 -0.14 -9.06
C MET A 144 -19.27 -1.08 -7.94
N GLN A 145 -18.55 -2.19 -7.84
CA GLN A 145 -18.62 -3.08 -6.71
C GLN A 145 -17.69 -2.56 -5.59
N ILE A 146 -18.09 -2.66 -4.32
CA ILE A 146 -17.24 -2.29 -3.20
C ILE A 146 -17.59 -3.08 -1.92
N LYS A 147 -16.63 -3.23 -1.01
CA LYS A 147 -16.78 -3.95 0.27
C LYS A 147 -17.22 -3.02 1.39
N ALA A 148 -18.05 -3.52 2.31
CA ALA A 148 -18.30 -2.94 3.62
C ALA A 148 -17.19 -3.35 4.61
N PRO A 149 -17.08 -2.70 5.79
CA PRO A 149 -16.13 -3.11 6.84
C PRO A 149 -16.26 -4.59 7.26
N GLY A 150 -17.48 -5.13 7.23
CA GLY A 150 -17.75 -6.54 7.52
C GLY A 150 -17.46 -7.51 6.35
N GLY A 151 -16.89 -7.02 5.25
CA GLY A 151 -16.55 -7.81 4.06
C GLY A 151 -17.71 -8.02 3.07
N GLN A 152 -18.95 -7.64 3.42
CA GLN A 152 -20.09 -7.74 2.51
C GLN A 152 -19.87 -6.87 1.28
N VAL A 153 -20.08 -7.47 0.11
CA VAL A 153 -19.88 -6.81 -1.17
C VAL A 153 -21.21 -6.30 -1.72
N ARG A 154 -21.22 -5.06 -2.25
CA ARG A 154 -22.41 -4.49 -2.89
C ARG A 154 -22.04 -3.71 -4.15
N TRP A 155 -22.94 -3.70 -5.12
CA TRP A 155 -22.85 -2.85 -6.30
C TRP A 155 -23.56 -1.52 -6.05
N LEU A 156 -22.86 -0.40 -6.27
CA LEU A 156 -23.33 0.95 -5.95
C LEU A 156 -23.00 1.93 -7.07
N LYS A 157 -23.97 2.75 -7.43
CA LYS A 157 -23.86 3.69 -8.56
C LYS A 157 -23.16 5.00 -8.21
N HIS A 158 -23.53 5.61 -7.09
CA HIS A 158 -23.11 6.98 -6.78
C HIS A 158 -21.85 7.01 -5.91
N PRO A 159 -20.91 7.94 -6.14
CA PRO A 159 -19.69 8.08 -5.34
C PRO A 159 -19.96 8.14 -3.83
N TRP A 160 -21.00 8.89 -3.43
CA TRP A 160 -21.39 9.04 -2.03
C TRP A 160 -21.90 7.73 -1.42
N SER A 161 -22.65 6.94 -2.19
CA SER A 161 -23.10 5.62 -1.74
C SER A 161 -21.91 4.66 -1.58
N VAL A 162 -20.96 4.69 -2.51
CA VAL A 162 -19.72 3.90 -2.46
C VAL A 162 -18.91 4.24 -1.21
N LEU A 163 -18.75 5.52 -0.89
CA LEU A 163 -18.06 5.96 0.33
C LEU A 163 -18.82 5.53 1.59
N ALA A 164 -20.13 5.79 1.65
CA ALA A 164 -20.95 5.48 2.83
C ALA A 164 -20.95 3.99 3.17
N TRP A 165 -21.02 3.10 2.16
CA TRP A 165 -21.01 1.65 2.36
C TRP A 165 -19.72 1.14 3.01
N GLN A 166 -18.59 1.77 2.71
CA GLN A 166 -17.27 1.39 3.24
C GLN A 166 -17.05 1.83 4.68
N ILE A 167 -17.85 2.77 5.19
CA ILE A 167 -17.69 3.33 6.55
C ILE A 167 -18.90 3.14 7.45
N ALA A 168 -19.97 2.53 6.94
CA ALA A 168 -21.16 2.16 7.72
C ALA A 168 -20.80 1.23 8.88
#